data_AF-A0A6J7PLP1-F1
#
_entry.id   AF-A0A6J7PLP1-F1
#
_cell.length_a   1.000
_cell.length_b   1.000
_cell.length_c   1.000
_cell.angle_alpha   90.00
_cell.angle_beta   90.00
_cell.angle_gamma   90.00
#
_symmetry.space_group_name_H-M   'P 1'
#
loop_
_entity.id
_entity.type
_entity.pdbx_description
1 polymer ?
#
loop_
_entity_poly.entity_id
_entity_poly.type
_entity_poly.pdbx_seq_one_letter_code
_entity_poly.pdbx_strand_id
1 'polypeptide(L)'
;MTFFMGSLAGIPPLGGWIAKFTVIRALAADGSGWAIALAVIGMVNAVIAVGYYGNILREVWMRPVPDGDDSPIRVPSSLGAALVICSVATLLFGILPNIILRFGDKLDLTGVLGL
;
A
#
# COMPACT_ATOMS: atom_id res chain seq x y z
N MET A 1 -7.46 -7.31 9.04
CA MET A 1 -7.13 -7.57 7.62
C MET A 1 -7.68 -6.51 6.68
N THR A 2 -8.93 -6.06 6.85
CA THR A 2 -9.53 -4.95 6.09
C THR A 2 -8.66 -3.70 5.98
N PHE A 3 -8.06 -3.28 7.10
CA PHE A 3 -7.15 -2.14 7.15
C PHE A 3 -5.94 -2.29 6.19
N PHE A 4 -5.33 -3.47 6.13
CA PHE A 4 -4.21 -3.76 5.23
C PHE A 4 -4.64 -3.84 3.78
N MET A 5 -5.79 -4.45 3.50
CA MET A 5 -6.36 -4.48 2.15
C MET A 5 -6.70 -3.08 1.64
N GLY A 6 -7.23 -2.21 2.51
CA GLY A 6 -7.41 -0.79 2.21
C GLY A 6 -6.08 -0.07 1.93
N SER A 7 -5.04 -0.35 2.71
CA SER A 7 -3.70 0.24 2.46
C SER A 7 -3.14 -0.20 1.11
N LEU A 8 -3.33 -1.46 0.75
CA LEU A 8 -2.85 -2.03 -0.51
C LEU A 8 -3.65 -1.55 -1.73
N ALA A 9 -4.97 -1.37 -1.55
CA ALA A 9 -5.84 -0.70 -2.51
C ALA A 9 -5.37 0.75 -2.76
N GLY A 10 -4.83 1.41 -1.74
CA GLY A 10 -4.28 2.75 -1.86
C GLY A 10 -5.29 3.82 -1.44
N ILE A 11 -5.89 3.68 -0.27
CA ILE A 11 -6.69 4.75 0.33
C ILE A 11 -5.73 5.89 0.74
N PRO A 12 -6.04 7.17 0.43
CA PRO A 12 -5.12 8.31 0.59
C PRO A 12 -4.38 8.49 1.93
N PRO A 13 -4.94 8.18 3.12
CA PRO A 13 -4.22 8.32 4.38
C PRO A 13 -3.27 7.15 4.69
N LEU A 14 -3.21 6.10 3.85
CA LEU A 14 -2.45 4.89 4.10
C LEU A 14 -1.13 4.87 3.32
N GLY A 15 -0.10 4.24 3.89
CA GLY A 15 1.25 4.20 3.32
C GLY A 15 1.32 3.67 1.88
N GLY A 16 0.44 2.74 1.51
CA GLY A 16 0.40 2.18 0.16
C GLY A 16 -0.01 3.19 -0.93
N TRP A 17 -0.81 4.22 -0.60
CA TRP A 17 -1.15 5.29 -1.55
C TRP A 17 0.04 6.21 -1.79
N ILE A 18 0.67 6.67 -0.71
CA ILE A 18 1.84 7.55 -0.75
C ILE A 18 2.97 6.93 -1.57
N ALA A 19 3.25 5.63 -1.36
CA ALA A 19 4.30 4.93 -2.09
C ALA A 19 4.07 4.96 -3.61
N LYS A 20 2.86 4.57 -4.06
CA LYS A 20 2.51 4.57 -5.49
C LYS A 20 2.54 5.97 -6.08
N PHE A 21 1.99 6.96 -5.36
CA PHE A 21 1.96 8.35 -5.82
C PHE A 21 3.35 8.96 -5.95
N THR A 22 4.26 8.65 -5.01
CA THR A 22 5.64 9.15 -5.05
C THR A 22 6.39 8.61 -6.26
N VAL A 23 6.28 7.31 -6.55
CA VAL A 23 6.93 6.70 -7.73
C VAL A 23 6.38 7.30 -9.02
N ILE A 24 5.06 7.44 -9.14
CA ILE A 24 4.43 8.04 -10.33
C ILE A 24 4.86 9.50 -10.50
N ARG A 25 4.93 10.26 -9.39
CA ARG A 25 5.39 11.65 -9.41
C ARG A 25 6.86 11.76 -9.82
N ALA A 26 7.72 10.85 -9.37
CA ALA A 26 9.13 10.81 -9.77
C ALA A 26 9.28 10.51 -11.27
N LEU A 27 8.53 9.53 -11.78
CA LEU A 27 8.51 9.20 -13.22
C LEU A 27 7.95 10.35 -14.08
N ALA A 28 6.92 11.03 -13.58
CA ALA A 28 6.35 12.19 -14.28
C ALA A 28 7.31 13.40 -14.28
N ALA A 29 8.13 13.57 -13.24
CA ALA A 29 9.11 14.65 -13.14
C ALA A 29 10.33 14.46 -14.06
N ASP A 30 10.73 13.22 -14.33
CA ASP A 30 11.78 12.90 -15.31
C ASP A 30 11.39 13.34 -16.74
N GLY A 31 10.11 13.19 -17.09
CA GLY A 31 9.54 13.75 -18.33
C GLY A 31 9.96 13.03 -19.62
N SER A 32 10.79 11.99 -19.54
CA SER A 32 11.15 11.17 -20.70
C SER A 32 9.97 10.32 -21.18
N GLY A 33 9.91 10.02 -22.48
CA GLY A 33 8.83 9.23 -23.07
C GLY A 33 8.69 7.83 -22.45
N TRP A 34 9.80 7.23 -22.03
CA TRP A 34 9.79 5.92 -21.36
C TRP A 34 9.30 6.02 -19.91
N ALA A 35 9.69 7.06 -19.17
CA ALA A 35 9.24 7.27 -17.79
C ALA A 35 7.73 7.54 -17.74
N ILE A 36 7.21 8.31 -18.69
CA ILE A 36 5.77 8.54 -18.82
C ILE A 36 5.02 7.23 -19.12
N ALA A 37 5.55 6.37 -20.01
CA ALA A 37 4.94 5.08 -20.30
C ALA A 37 4.87 4.19 -19.04
N LEU A 38 5.94 4.14 -18.23
CA LEU A 38 5.93 3.42 -16.96
C LEU A 38 4.97 4.03 -15.93
N ALA A 39 4.87 5.36 -15.87
CA ALA A 39 3.93 6.03 -14.99
C ALA A 39 2.48 5.63 -15.33
N VAL A 40 2.13 5.57 -16.62
CA VAL A 40 0.81 5.11 -17.08
C VAL A 40 0.56 3.65 -16.70
N ILE A 41 1.53 2.76 -16.94
CA ILE A 41 1.41 1.34 -16.55
C ILE A 41 1.20 1.22 -15.03
N GLY A 42 1.95 1.97 -14.23
CA GLY A 42 1.81 2.02 -12.78
C GLY A 42 0.43 2.52 -12.33
N MET A 43 -0.11 3.55 -12.97
CA MET A 43 -1.47 4.04 -12.71
C MET A 43 -2.53 3.00 -13.04
N VAL A 44 -2.43 2.32 -14.19
CA VAL A 44 -3.36 1.26 -14.59
C VAL A 44 -3.33 0.11 -13.59
N ASN A 45 -2.13 -0.32 -13.17
CA ASN A 45 -1.99 -1.33 -12.13
C ASN A 45 -2.67 -0.91 -10.82
N ALA A 46 -2.51 0.36 -10.41
CA ALA A 46 -3.15 0.88 -9.21
C ALA A 46 -4.69 0.82 -9.30
N VAL A 47 -5.27 1.14 -10.45
CA VAL A 47 -6.73 1.03 -10.68
C VAL A 47 -7.21 -0.42 -10.60
N ILE A 48 -6.48 -1.35 -11.24
CA ILE A 48 -6.80 -2.78 -11.19
C ILE A 48 -6.74 -3.29 -9.74
N ALA A 49 -5.73 -2.88 -8.98
CA ALA A 49 -5.55 -3.24 -7.59
C ALA A 49 -6.74 -2.78 -6.72
N VAL A 50 -7.22 -1.54 -6.89
CA VAL A 50 -8.41 -1.04 -6.18
C VAL A 50 -9.63 -1.92 -6.43
N GLY A 51 -9.89 -2.27 -7.69
CA GLY A 51 -11.03 -3.14 -8.04
C GLY A 51 -10.90 -4.54 -7.46
N TYR A 52 -9.72 -5.15 -7.57
CA TYR A 52 -9.45 -6.49 -7.06
C TYR A 52 -9.60 -6.57 -5.53
N TYR A 53 -8.96 -5.67 -4.77
CA TYR A 53 -9.04 -5.70 -3.31
C TYR A 53 -10.42 -5.27 -2.80
N GLY A 54 -11.08 -4.32 -3.47
CA GLY A 54 -12.46 -3.94 -3.15
C GLY A 54 -13.43 -5.11 -3.27
N ASN A 55 -13.28 -5.94 -4.30
CA ASN A 55 -14.09 -7.15 -4.46
C ASN A 55 -13.86 -8.17 -3.35
N ILE A 56 -12.62 -8.34 -2.86
CA ILE A 56 -12.33 -9.22 -1.72
C ILE A 56 -12.96 -8.68 -0.43
N LEU A 57 -12.87 -7.37 -0.19
CA LEU A 57 -13.54 -6.73 0.95
C LEU A 57 -15.06 -6.91 0.88
N ARG A 58 -15.64 -6.77 -0.31
CA ARG A 58 -17.07 -7.02 -0.55
C ARG A 58 -17.43 -8.47 -0.23
N GLU A 59 -16.63 -9.42 -0.68
CA GLU A 59 -16.81 -10.84 -0.42
C GLU A 59 -16.80 -11.15 1.09
N VAL A 60 -15.86 -10.56 1.84
CA VAL A 60 -15.71 -10.77 3.28
C VAL A 60 -16.86 -10.17 4.11
N TRP A 61 -17.42 -9.03 3.70
CA TRP A 61 -18.41 -8.29 4.51
C TRP A 61 -19.85 -8.38 4.02
N MET A 62 -20.08 -8.64 2.73
CA MET A 62 -21.41 -8.57 2.13
C MET A 62 -21.99 -9.93 1.76
N ARG A 63 -21.22 -11.03 1.86
CA ARG A 63 -21.77 -12.37 1.64
C ARG A 63 -22.22 -13.01 2.94
N PRO A 64 -23.36 -13.74 2.91
CA PRO A 64 -23.80 -14.52 4.05
C PRO A 64 -22.80 -15.64 4.33
N VAL A 65 -22.62 -15.94 5.62
CA VAL A 65 -21.75 -17.02 6.10
C VAL A 65 -22.25 -18.35 5.52
N PRO A 66 -21.41 -19.10 4.79
CA PRO A 66 -21.74 -20.47 4.41
C PRO A 66 -22.01 -21.28 5.67
N ASP A 67 -23.13 -22.01 5.71
CA ASP A 67 -23.50 -22.93 6.78
C ASP A 67 -23.81 -22.33 8.17
N GLY A 68 -23.86 -20.99 8.29
CA GLY A 68 -24.29 -20.31 9.53
C GLY A 68 -23.36 -20.52 10.74
N ASP A 69 -22.09 -20.87 10.51
CA ASP A 69 -21.09 -21.00 11.56
C ASP A 69 -20.57 -19.62 11.99
N ASP A 70 -21.18 -19.06 13.03
CA ASP A 70 -20.75 -17.81 13.68
C ASP A 70 -19.75 -18.05 14.82
N SER A 71 -19.07 -19.21 14.87
CA SER A 71 -18.16 -19.52 15.97
C SER A 71 -17.03 -18.48 16.09
N PRO A 72 -16.71 -18.00 17.31
CA PRO A 72 -15.69 -16.97 17.47
C PRO A 72 -14.32 -17.50 17.07
N ILE A 73 -13.71 -16.87 16.06
CA ILE A 73 -12.33 -17.18 15.68
C ILE A 73 -11.42 -16.78 16.84
N ARG A 74 -10.83 -17.77 17.51
CA ARG A 74 -9.86 -17.54 18.59
C ARG A 74 -8.54 -17.06 18.00
N VAL A 75 -8.33 -15.74 18.06
CA VAL A 75 -7.09 -15.12 17.61
C VAL A 75 -6.04 -15.22 18.74
N PRO A 76 -4.92 -15.93 18.56
CA PRO A 76 -3.87 -15.96 19.58
C PRO A 76 -3.28 -14.56 19.79
N SER A 77 -2.91 -14.25 21.04
CA SER A 77 -2.45 -12.91 21.45
C SER A 77 -1.20 -12.45 20.69
N SER A 78 -0.33 -13.38 20.31
CA SER A 78 0.84 -13.13 19.45
C SER A 78 0.45 -12.59 18.07
N LEU A 79 -0.60 -13.15 17.46
CA LEU A 79 -1.11 -12.70 16.16
C LEU A 79 -1.75 -11.31 16.28
N GLY A 80 -2.50 -11.07 17.36
CA GLY A 80 -3.07 -9.75 17.66
C GLY A 80 -2.01 -8.66 17.79
N ALA A 81 -0.94 -8.92 18.56
CA ALA A 81 0.18 -7.99 18.71
C ALA A 81 0.86 -7.69 17.37
N ALA A 82 1.14 -8.71 16.55
CA ALA A 82 1.71 -8.53 15.22
C ALA A 82 0.82 -7.66 14.31
N LEU A 83 -0.50 -7.89 14.32
CA LEU A 83 -1.46 -7.08 13.55
C LEU A 83 -1.48 -5.62 13.99
N VAL A 84 -1.43 -5.35 15.30
CA VAL A 84 -1.37 -3.99 15.83
C VAL A 84 -0.07 -3.29 15.40
N ILE A 85 1.07 -3.94 15.57
CA ILE A 85 2.38 -3.39 15.18
C ILE A 85 2.40 -3.05 13.69
N CYS A 86 1.99 -4.00 12.83
CA CYS A 86 1.94 -3.77 11.39
C CYS A 86 0.95 -2.68 10.99
N SER A 87 -0.21 -2.59 11.65
CA SER A 87 -1.21 -1.55 11.36
C SER A 87 -0.68 -0.17 11.73
N VAL A 88 -0.05 -0.03 12.90
CA VAL A 88 0.57 1.20 13.36
C VAL A 88 1.70 1.60 12.43
N ALA A 89 2.59 0.67 12.03
CA ALA A 89 3.65 0.95 11.08
C ALA A 89 3.10 1.42 9.72
N THR A 90 2.07 0.75 9.20
CA THR A 90 1.41 1.11 7.92
C THR A 90 0.81 2.52 7.98
N LEU A 91 0.21 2.89 9.11
CA LEU A 91 -0.37 4.21 9.33
C LEU A 91 0.71 5.28 9.51
N LEU A 92 1.73 5.01 10.32
CA LEU A 92 2.86 5.92 10.53
C LEU A 92 3.58 6.24 9.23
N PHE A 93 3.79 5.23 8.38
CA PHE A 93 4.40 5.42 7.06
C PHE A 93 3.50 6.20 6.08
N GLY A 94 2.18 6.11 6.23
CA GLY A 94 1.24 6.95 5.47
C GLY A 94 1.22 8.40 5.94
N ILE A 95 1.19 8.63 7.26
CA ILE A 95 1.06 9.97 7.85
C ILE A 95 2.41 10.72 7.85
N LEU A 96 3.52 10.03 8.10
CA LEU A 96 4.88 10.59 8.13
C LEU A 96 5.72 10.06 6.97
N PRO A 97 5.40 10.41 5.71
CA PRO A 97 6.17 9.95 4.55
C PRO A 97 7.61 10.46 4.57
N ASN A 98 7.85 11.60 5.24
CA ASN A 98 9.16 12.21 5.42
C ASN A 98 10.19 11.29 6.09
N ILE A 99 9.77 10.32 6.91
CA ILE A 99 10.70 9.37 7.53
C ILE A 99 11.28 8.44 6.47
N ILE A 100 10.45 7.95 5.54
CA ILE A 100 10.85 7.00 4.49
C ILE A 100 11.58 7.71 3.35
N LEU A 101 11.06 8.86 2.89
CA LEU A 101 11.64 9.58 1.76
C LEU A 101 13.08 10.03 2.06
N ARG A 102 13.40 10.37 3.32
CA ARG A 102 14.76 10.69 3.77
C ARG A 102 15.75 9.52 3.69
N PHE A 103 15.28 8.27 3.73
CA PHE A 103 16.15 7.12 3.48
C PHE A 103 16.46 6.97 1.99
N GLY A 104 15.52 7.32 1.11
CA GLY A 104 15.75 7.39 -0.33
C GLY A 104 16.84 8.39 -0.70
N ASP A 105 16.77 9.61 -0.15
CA ASP A 105 17.79 10.65 -0.38
C ASP A 105 19.19 10.29 0.16
N LYS A 106 19.26 9.47 1.22
CA LYS A 106 20.54 9.02 1.81
C LYS A 106 21.14 7.80 1.11
N LEU A 107 20.33 7.08 0.33
CA LEU A 107 20.72 5.93 -0.50
C LEU A 107 20.83 6.34 -1.98
N ASP A 108 20.95 7.64 -2.26
CA ASP A 108 21.24 8.16 -3.58
C ASP A 108 22.66 7.75 -4.00
N LEU A 109 22.75 6.49 -4.43
CA LEU A 109 23.95 5.82 -4.93
C LEU A 109 24.53 6.55 -6.14
N THR A 110 23.77 7.46 -6.74
CA THR A 110 24.18 8.40 -7.80
C THR A 110 25.43 9.19 -7.39
N GLY A 111 25.47 9.69 -6.15
CA GLY A 111 26.64 10.40 -5.60
C GLY A 111 27.83 9.49 -5.24
N VAL A 112 27.60 8.20 -4.98
CA VAL A 112 28.64 7.21 -4.61
C VAL A 112 29.18 6.46 -5.83
N LEU A 113 28.35 6.25 -6.85
CA LEU A 113 28.66 5.57 -8.11
C LEU A 113 29.10 6.54 -9.22
N GLY A 114 29.02 7.86 -8.99
CA GLY A 114 29.54 8.88 -9.91
C GLY A 114 28.86 8.86 -11.28
N LEU A 115 27.54 8.68 -11.31
CA LEU A 115 26.70 8.83 -12.50
C LEU A 115 25.91 10.13 -12.44
#